data_AF-A0A109QYD6-F1
#
_entry.id   AF-A0A109QYD6-F1
#
_cell.length_a   1.000
_cell.length_b   1.000
_cell.length_c   1.000
_cell.angle_alpha   90.00
_cell.angle_beta   90.00
_cell.angle_gamma   90.00
#
_symmetry.space_group_name_H-M   'P 1'
#
loop_
_entity.id
_entity.type
_entity.pdbx_description
1 polymer ?
#
loop_
_entity_poly.entity_id
_entity_poly.type
_entity_poly.pdbx_seq_one_letter_code
_entity_poly.pdbx_strand_id
1 'polypeptide(L)'
;MTDTDALYGDEGGCWIVTTSSSTYRLDLDAMVVTRIPGEFASRSVNDVTRPLLQILSCAVGEPGHWQMQPAGSEAAMLDYFWQRSTVVRSIDRAPAGDPPEHEV
;
A
#
# COMPACT_ATOMS: atom_id res chain seq x y z
N MET A 1 3.75 10.34 -17.31
CA MET A 1 3.56 9.47 -16.12
C MET A 1 3.63 8.06 -16.64
N THR A 2 4.39 7.19 -16.00
CA THR A 2 4.50 5.78 -16.40
C THR A 2 3.51 5.01 -15.53
N ASP A 3 2.31 4.80 -16.07
CA ASP A 3 1.32 3.85 -15.57
C ASP A 3 1.80 2.41 -15.83
N THR A 4 1.40 1.49 -14.96
CA THR A 4 1.61 0.04 -15.12
C THR A 4 0.32 -0.68 -14.75
N ASP A 5 0.12 -1.87 -15.28
CA ASP A 5 -1.05 -2.69 -14.96
C ASP A 5 -0.82 -3.61 -13.76
N ALA A 6 0.43 -3.79 -13.30
CA ALA A 6 0.76 -4.63 -12.15
C ALA A 6 2.05 -4.20 -11.42
N LEU A 7 2.15 -4.61 -10.15
CA LEU A 7 3.35 -4.55 -9.31
C LEU A 7 3.70 -5.92 -8.73
N TYR A 8 4.98 -6.25 -8.72
CA TYR A 8 5.57 -7.47 -8.19
C TYR A 8 6.47 -7.21 -6.98
N GLY A 9 6.92 -5.97 -6.78
CA GLY A 9 7.70 -5.54 -5.61
C GLY A 9 9.18 -5.30 -5.90
N ASP A 10 9.64 -5.53 -7.14
CA ASP A 10 11.03 -5.34 -7.58
C ASP A 10 11.20 -4.13 -8.52
N GLU A 11 10.12 -3.42 -8.85
CA GLU A 11 10.13 -2.27 -9.75
C GLU A 11 10.84 -1.03 -9.17
N GLY A 12 11.09 -1.03 -7.86
CA GLY A 12 11.64 0.10 -7.12
C GLY A 12 10.75 1.34 -7.13
N GLY A 13 11.14 2.36 -6.37
CA GLY A 13 10.49 3.66 -6.22
C GLY A 13 9.09 3.66 -5.62
N CYS A 14 8.45 4.83 -5.64
CA CYS A 14 7.13 5.05 -5.06
C CYS A 14 6.00 4.89 -6.09
N TRP A 15 4.93 4.23 -5.65
CA TRP A 15 3.73 3.94 -6.43
C TRP A 15 2.47 4.26 -5.62
N ILE A 16 1.45 4.75 -6.31
CA ILE A 16 0.10 4.99 -5.80
C ILE A 16 -0.81 3.94 -6.41
N VAL A 17 -1.36 3.08 -5.57
CA VAL A 17 -2.34 2.06 -5.95
C VAL A 17 -3.70 2.54 -5.48
N THR A 18 -4.55 2.94 -6.41
CA THR A 18 -5.92 3.34 -6.10
C THR A 18 -6.84 2.14 -6.24
N THR A 19 -7.57 1.83 -5.17
CA THR A 19 -8.59 0.78 -5.17
C THR A 19 -9.98 1.39 -5.12
N SER A 20 -11.01 0.55 -5.21
CA SER A 20 -12.40 1.01 -5.19
C SER A 20 -12.81 1.74 -3.90
N SER A 21 -12.03 1.66 -2.83
CA SER A 21 -12.37 2.25 -1.53
C SER A 21 -11.20 2.89 -0.79
N SER A 22 -9.96 2.69 -1.22
CA SER A 22 -8.79 3.20 -0.50
C SER A 22 -7.67 3.47 -1.50
N THR A 23 -6.71 4.27 -1.06
CA THR A 23 -5.46 4.49 -1.79
C THR A 23 -4.33 3.91 -0.97
N TYR A 24 -3.39 3.25 -1.62
CA TYR A 24 -2.18 2.74 -0.99
C TYR A 24 -0.97 3.39 -1.62
N ARG A 25 -0.08 3.91 -0.78
CA ARG A 25 1.24 4.35 -1.21
C ARG A 25 2.22 3.23 -0.90
N LEU A 26 2.80 2.64 -1.94
CA LEU A 26 3.83 1.62 -1.84
C LEU A 26 5.17 2.27 -2.21
N ASP A 27 6.07 2.34 -1.25
CA ASP A 27 7.46 2.74 -1.48
C ASP A 27 8.30 1.46 -1.53
N LEU A 28 8.65 1.03 -2.75
CA LEU A 28 9.38 -0.20 -2.99
C LEU A 28 10.90 -0.02 -2.80
N ASP A 29 11.40 1.21 -2.76
CA ASP A 29 12.81 1.47 -2.41
C ASP A 29 13.01 1.32 -0.90
N ALA A 30 12.06 1.85 -0.11
CA ALA A 30 12.07 1.73 1.35
C ALA A 30 11.40 0.44 1.86
N MET A 31 10.75 -0.32 0.97
CA MET A 31 9.93 -1.50 1.31
C MET A 31 8.91 -1.20 2.40
N VAL A 32 8.08 -0.18 2.19
CA VAL A 32 6.97 0.19 3.09
C VAL A 32 5.68 0.43 2.33
N VAL A 33 4.55 0.24 3.03
CA VAL A 33 3.22 0.55 2.52
C VAL A 33 2.43 1.38 3.52
N THR A 34 1.72 2.38 3.02
CA THR A 34 0.79 3.21 3.80
C THR A 34 -0.60 3.13 3.18
N ARG A 35 -1.61 2.78 3.98
CA ARG A 35 -3.01 2.85 3.56
C ARG A 35 -3.60 4.22 3.91
N ILE A 36 -4.22 4.84 2.92
CA ILE A 36 -5.03 6.05 3.05
C ILE A 36 -6.48 5.63 2.78
N PRO A 37 -7.30 5.41 3.83
CA PRO A 37 -8.70 5.02 3.64
C PRO A 37 -9.48 6.16 2.96
N GLY A 38 -10.34 5.82 2.00
CA GLY A 38 -11.29 6.78 1.44
C GLY A 38 -12.41 7.12 2.42
N GLU A 39 -13.20 8.14 2.11
CA GLU A 39 -14.25 8.70 3.00
C GLU A 39 -15.20 7.64 3.60
N PHE A 40 -15.57 6.63 2.82
CA PHE A 40 -16.49 5.56 3.24
C PHE A 40 -15.80 4.26 3.65
N ALA A 41 -14.48 4.22 3.66
CA ALA A 41 -13.75 3.03 4.06
C ALA A 41 -13.62 2.94 5.57
N SER A 42 -13.89 1.76 6.13
CA SER A 42 -13.65 1.50 7.54
C SER A 42 -12.18 1.75 7.89
N ARG A 43 -11.98 2.54 8.95
CA ARG A 43 -10.67 2.69 9.57
C ARG A 43 -10.22 1.35 10.14
N SER A 44 -8.92 1.11 10.10
CA SER A 44 -8.32 -0.15 10.55
C SER A 44 -6.97 0.09 11.22
N VAL A 45 -6.48 -0.93 11.92
CA VAL A 45 -5.10 -0.96 12.46
C VAL A 45 -4.02 -0.87 11.38
N ASN A 46 -4.39 -0.97 10.10
CA ASN A 46 -3.50 -0.86 8.95
C ASN A 46 -3.46 0.55 8.35
N ASP A 47 -4.14 1.54 8.94
CA ASP A 47 -4.11 2.94 8.48
C ASP A 47 -2.86 3.67 9.00
N VAL A 48 -1.72 2.98 8.93
CA VAL A 48 -0.39 3.43 9.35
C VAL A 48 0.63 2.91 8.35
N THR A 49 1.79 3.56 8.26
CA THR A 49 2.91 3.05 7.46
C THR A 49 3.46 1.78 8.11
N ARG A 50 3.56 0.69 7.34
CA ARG A 50 4.12 -0.59 7.79
C ARG A 50 5.20 -1.10 6.83
N PRO A 51 6.22 -1.81 7.32
CA PRO A 51 7.16 -2.52 6.46
C PRO A 51 6.42 -3.51 5.57
N LEU A 52 6.70 -3.46 4.27
CA LEU A 52 6.20 -4.38 3.27
C LEU A 52 7.16 -5.57 3.21
N LEU A 53 6.64 -6.79 3.32
CA LEU A 53 7.44 -8.02 3.21
C LEU A 53 7.43 -8.56 1.79
N GLN A 54 6.24 -8.66 1.18
CA GLN A 54 6.08 -9.13 -0.20
C GLN A 54 4.73 -8.74 -0.77
N ILE A 55 4.69 -8.49 -2.08
CA ILE A 55 3.46 -8.37 -2.87
C ILE A 55 3.15 -9.74 -3.45
N LEU A 56 1.93 -10.22 -3.22
CA LEU A 56 1.47 -11.51 -3.72
C LEU A 56 0.56 -11.37 -4.94
N SER A 57 -0.26 -10.33 -4.96
CA SER A 57 -0.96 -9.88 -6.16
C SER A 57 -1.19 -8.37 -6.09
N CYS A 58 -0.88 -7.65 -7.15
CA CYS A 58 -1.25 -6.25 -7.29
C CYS A 58 -1.38 -5.95 -8.78
N ALA A 59 -2.59 -6.11 -9.31
CA ALA A 59 -2.88 -5.90 -10.73
C ALA A 59 -4.22 -5.17 -10.89
N VAL A 60 -4.29 -4.27 -11.86
CA VAL A 60 -5.51 -3.55 -12.21
C VAL A 60 -6.61 -4.55 -12.57
N GLY A 61 -7.80 -4.37 -11.98
CA GLY A 61 -8.93 -5.27 -12.16
C GLY A 61 -9.02 -6.40 -11.14
N GLU A 62 -7.98 -6.62 -10.32
CA GLU A 62 -7.97 -7.63 -9.26
C GLU A 62 -7.85 -7.01 -7.86
N PRO A 63 -8.27 -7.71 -6.79
CA PRO A 63 -7.93 -7.31 -5.42
C PRO A 63 -6.42 -7.35 -5.18
N GLY A 64 -5.88 -6.30 -4.57
CA GLY A 64 -4.50 -6.27 -4.09
C GLY A 64 -4.31 -7.16 -2.86
N HIS A 65 -3.14 -7.78 -2.77
CA HIS A 65 -2.77 -8.72 -1.72
C HIS A 65 -1.27 -8.63 -1.42
N TRP A 66 -0.93 -8.34 -0.17
CA TRP A 66 0.47 -8.28 0.28
C TRP A 66 0.60 -8.58 1.76
N GLN A 67 1.83 -8.89 2.17
CA GLN A 67 2.20 -9.12 3.56
C GLN A 67 2.97 -7.94 4.13
N MET A 68 2.70 -7.61 5.38
CA MET A 68 3.33 -6.52 6.11
C MET A 68 3.93 -7.03 7.41
N GLN A 69 5.01 -6.42 7.86
CA GLN A 69 5.58 -6.73 9.16
C GLN A 69 4.73 -6.07 10.28
N PRO A 70 4.46 -6.78 11.38
CA PRO A 70 3.85 -6.19 12.57
C PRO A 70 4.83 -5.21 13.24
N ALA A 71 4.30 -4.23 13.96
CA ALA A 71 5.12 -3.21 14.63
C ALA A 71 4.85 -3.18 16.14
N GLY A 72 5.84 -2.75 16.92
CA GLY A 72 5.71 -2.63 18.37
C GLY A 72 5.37 -3.95 19.06
N SER A 73 4.37 -3.93 19.94
CA SER A 73 3.93 -5.11 20.71
C SER A 73 3.30 -6.21 19.85
N GLU A 74 2.83 -5.90 18.64
CA GLU A 74 2.25 -6.88 17.71
C GLU A 74 3.29 -7.89 17.21
N ALA A 75 4.55 -7.44 17.07
CA ALA A 75 5.66 -8.26 16.57
C ALA A 75 6.04 -9.42 17.50
N ALA A 76 5.62 -9.38 18.77
CA ALA A 76 5.82 -10.48 19.70
C ALA A 76 4.78 -11.61 19.54
N MET A 77 3.70 -11.38 18.78
CA MET A 77 2.55 -12.28 18.68
C MET A 77 2.24 -12.73 17.25
N LEU A 78 2.69 -11.98 16.26
CA LEU A 78 2.38 -12.21 14.85
C LEU A 78 3.67 -12.21 14.04
N ASP A 79 3.77 -13.14 13.09
CA ASP A 79 4.89 -13.18 12.15
C ASP A 79 4.70 -12.16 11.01
N TYR A 80 3.45 -11.98 10.56
CA TYR A 80 3.08 -11.03 9.52
C TYR A 80 1.59 -10.64 9.60
N PHE A 81 1.25 -9.51 8.99
CA PHE A 81 -0.11 -9.12 8.68
C PHE A 81 -0.41 -9.36 7.21
N TRP A 82 -1.59 -9.93 6.96
CA TRP A 82 -2.17 -10.01 5.62
C TRP A 82 -3.01 -8.77 5.35
N GLN A 83 -2.75 -8.08 4.22
CA GLN A 83 -3.62 -7.04 3.70
C GLN A 83 -4.22 -7.51 2.38
N ARG A 84 -5.56 -7.55 2.33
CA ARG A 84 -6.32 -7.75 1.10
C ARG A 84 -7.18 -6.52 0.85
N SER A 85 -6.95 -5.85 -0.28
CA SER A 85 -7.71 -4.67 -0.65
C SER A 85 -8.99 -5.01 -1.42
N THR A 86 -9.80 -3.98 -1.70
CA THR A 86 -10.78 -4.05 -2.79
C THR A 86 -10.08 -4.03 -4.15
N VAL A 87 -10.85 -4.19 -5.23
CA VAL A 87 -10.33 -4.20 -6.61
C VAL A 87 -9.50 -2.94 -6.90
N VAL A 88 -8.28 -3.15 -7.39
CA VAL A 88 -7.36 -2.12 -7.88
C VAL A 88 -7.91 -1.50 -9.17
N ARG A 89 -7.91 -0.17 -9.22
CA ARG A 89 -8.46 0.63 -10.31
C ARG A 89 -7.37 1.28 -11.14
N SER A 90 -6.28 1.71 -10.53
CA SER A 90 -5.09 2.21 -11.22
C SER A 90 -3.84 1.97 -10.39
N ILE A 91 -2.70 1.96 -11.07
CA ILE A 91 -1.38 1.92 -10.47
C ILE A 91 -0.54 2.98 -11.18
N ASP A 92 -0.17 4.00 -10.43
CA ASP A 92 0.49 5.19 -10.95
C ASP A 92 1.81 5.41 -10.22
N ARG A 93 2.86 5.84 -10.93
CA ARG A 93 4.06 6.36 -10.27
C ARG A 93 3.68 7.54 -9.39
N ALA A 94 4.12 7.53 -8.14
CA ALA A 94 3.96 8.69 -7.27
C ALA A 94 4.73 9.88 -7.87
N PRO A 95 4.18 11.10 -7.84
CA PRO A 95 4.90 12.29 -8.30
C PRO A 95 6.20 12.45 -7.50
N ALA A 96 7.26 12.89 -8.17
CA ALA A 96 8.52 13.24 -7.52
C ALA A 96 8.32 14.53 -6.72
N GLY A 97 8.01 14.39 -5.43
CA GLY A 97 7.81 15.50 -4.49
C GLY A 97 7.31 14.99 -3.14
N ASP A 98 7.67 15.68 -2.06
CA ASP A 98 7.36 15.35 -0.67
C ASP A 98 5.90 14.90 -0.44
N PRO A 99 5.65 14.03 0.57
CA PRO A 99 4.28 13.69 0.98
C PRO A 99 3.46 14.98 1.18
N PRO A 100 2.17 14.99 0.81
CA PRO A 100 1.33 16.14 1.09
C PRO A 100 1.39 16.42 2.59
N GLU A 101 1.86 17.63 2.95
CA GLU A 101 1.75 18.15 4.31
C GLU A 101 0.27 18.08 4.69
N HIS A 102 -0.07 17.24 5.66
CA HIS A 102 -1.37 17.32 6.30
C HIS A 102 -1.40 18.66 7.06
N GLU A 103 -2.11 19.64 6.52
CA GLU A 103 -2.50 20.85 7.25
C GLU A 103 -3.24 20.43 8.53
N VAL A 104 -2.81 21.04 9.64
CA VAL A 104 -3.18 20.80 11.04
C VAL A 104 -4.65 21.08 11.36
#